data_AF-A0A097AYE1-F1
#
_entry.id   AF-A0A097AYE1-F1
#
_cell.length_a   1.000
_cell.length_b   1.000
_cell.length_c   1.000
_cell.angle_alpha   90.00
_cell.angle_beta   90.00
_cell.angle_gamma   90.00
#
_symmetry.space_group_name_H-M   'P 1'
#
loop_
_entity.id
_entity.type
_entity.pdbx_description
1 polymer ?
#
loop_
_entity_poly.entity_id
_entity_poly.type
_entity_poly.pdbx_seq_one_letter_code
_entity_poly.pdbx_strand_id
1 'polypeptide(L)'
;MDSQKPLYNAFFKAQDRFVERYTPCGFEPDIIHDYIHWAMTLSSFYEQGTENENPLLCELYLRQVYFHLIEAIQDPVRSRTFRRVCLDAIHTPLLCLKRYYYQWEDGDIKFLNLQQQLQRIQTPHD
;
A
#
# COMPACT_ATOMS: atom_id res chain seq x y z
N MET A 1 -15.62 -22.45 4.06
CA MET A 1 -14.17 -22.24 3.82
C MET A 1 -13.90 -21.71 2.40
N ASP A 2 -14.72 -20.78 1.88
CA ASP A 2 -14.56 -20.22 0.51
C ASP A 2 -14.67 -18.68 0.46
N SER A 3 -14.91 -17.99 1.58
CA SER A 3 -15.11 -16.53 1.63
C SER A 3 -13.85 -15.70 1.41
N GLN A 4 -12.67 -16.29 1.55
CA GLN A 4 -11.37 -15.61 1.38
C GLN A 4 -10.94 -15.51 -0.09
N LYS A 5 -11.30 -16.49 -0.93
CA LYS A 5 -10.88 -16.53 -2.35
C LYS A 5 -11.25 -15.26 -3.12
N PRO A 6 -12.47 -14.69 -3.00
CA PRO A 6 -12.81 -13.45 -3.69
C PRO A 6 -11.94 -12.27 -3.26
N LEU A 7 -11.63 -12.17 -1.97
CA LEU A 7 -10.82 -11.08 -1.42
C LEU A 7 -9.38 -11.13 -1.94
N TYR A 8 -8.77 -12.32 -1.90
CA TYR A 8 -7.45 -12.56 -2.47
C TYR A 8 -7.40 -12.30 -3.97
N ASN A 9 -8.40 -12.80 -4.72
CA ASN A 9 -8.49 -12.56 -6.15
C ASN A 9 -8.61 -11.08 -6.49
N ALA A 10 -9.38 -10.31 -5.71
CA ALA A 10 -9.53 -8.87 -5.91
C ALA A 10 -8.22 -8.13 -5.63
N PHE A 11 -7.54 -8.47 -4.52
CA PHE A 11 -6.24 -7.91 -4.18
C PHE A 11 -5.19 -8.16 -5.27
N PHE A 12 -5.00 -9.41 -5.69
CA PHE A 12 -3.98 -9.73 -6.68
C PHE A 12 -4.30 -9.14 -8.05
N LYS A 13 -5.57 -9.08 -8.48
CA LYS A 13 -5.95 -8.38 -9.72
C LYS A 13 -5.71 -6.87 -9.65
N ALA A 14 -5.89 -6.25 -8.50
CA ALA A 14 -5.60 -4.83 -8.32
C ALA A 14 -4.08 -4.58 -8.27
N GLN A 15 -3.33 -5.47 -7.63
CA GLN A 15 -1.87 -5.47 -7.64
C GLN A 15 -1.31 -5.59 -9.06
N ASP A 16 -1.76 -6.57 -9.84
CA ASP A 16 -1.31 -6.79 -11.22
C ASP A 16 -1.47 -5.52 -12.06
N ARG A 17 -2.66 -4.90 -12.00
CA ARG A 17 -2.93 -3.61 -12.67
C ARG A 17 -2.06 -2.47 -12.18
N PHE A 18 -1.73 -2.44 -10.88
CA PHE A 18 -0.85 -1.42 -10.33
C PHE A 18 0.60 -1.60 -10.83
N VAL A 19 1.13 -2.83 -10.81
CA VAL A 19 2.52 -3.11 -11.19
C VAL A 19 2.75 -3.10 -12.70
N GLU A 20 1.68 -3.20 -13.51
CA GLU A 20 1.74 -3.04 -14.96
C GLU A 20 2.45 -1.74 -15.36
N ARG A 21 3.39 -1.86 -16.29
CA ARG A 21 4.24 -0.74 -16.74
C ARG A 21 3.44 0.33 -17.49
N TYR A 22 2.39 -0.08 -18.18
CA TYR A 22 1.54 0.83 -18.95
C TYR A 22 0.23 1.02 -18.22
N THR A 23 -0.03 2.26 -17.81
CA THR A 23 -1.33 2.66 -17.28
C THR A 23 -2.07 3.48 -18.33
N PRO A 24 -3.29 3.11 -18.72
CA PRO A 24 -4.10 3.93 -19.61
C PRO A 24 -4.30 5.33 -19.01
N CYS A 25 -4.05 6.37 -19.81
CA CYS A 25 -4.19 7.76 -19.38
C CYS A 25 -5.62 8.02 -18.87
N GLY A 26 -5.73 8.61 -17.67
CA GLY A 26 -7.00 8.91 -17.01
C GLY A 26 -7.47 7.85 -16.02
N PHE A 27 -6.88 6.65 -16.04
CA PHE A 27 -7.22 5.55 -15.13
C PHE A 27 -6.23 5.39 -13.98
N GLU A 28 -5.19 6.22 -13.90
CA GLU A 28 -4.20 6.17 -12.81
C GLU A 28 -4.87 6.23 -11.42
N PRO A 29 -5.80 7.17 -11.14
CA PRO A 29 -6.46 7.23 -9.84
C PRO A 29 -7.20 5.96 -9.47
N ASP A 30 -7.97 5.42 -10.41
CA ASP A 30 -8.78 4.22 -10.16
C ASP A 30 -7.90 3.02 -9.86
N ILE A 31 -6.82 2.81 -10.62
CA ILE A 31 -5.90 1.69 -10.41
C ILE A 31 -5.18 1.80 -9.05
N ILE A 32 -4.71 3.00 -8.70
CA ILE A 32 -3.99 3.23 -7.44
C ILE A 32 -4.93 3.07 -6.25
N HIS A 33 -6.11 3.69 -6.30
CA HIS A 33 -7.07 3.64 -5.19
C HIS A 33 -7.69 2.25 -5.03
N ASP A 34 -7.96 1.52 -6.12
CA ASP A 34 -8.46 0.15 -6.05
C ASP A 34 -7.43 -0.78 -5.39
N TYR A 35 -6.14 -0.64 -5.75
CA TYR A 35 -5.09 -1.43 -5.11
C TYR A 35 -4.95 -1.12 -3.61
N ILE A 36 -4.94 0.16 -3.24
CA ILE A 36 -4.91 0.57 -1.82
C ILE A 36 -6.14 0.03 -1.10
N HIS A 37 -7.34 0.17 -1.69
CA HIS A 37 -8.58 -0.32 -1.10
C HIS A 37 -8.50 -1.81 -0.77
N TRP A 38 -8.11 -2.65 -1.73
CA TRP A 38 -8.02 -4.09 -1.49
C TRP A 38 -6.90 -4.47 -0.52
N ALA A 39 -5.78 -3.74 -0.52
CA ALA A 39 -4.73 -3.93 0.46
C ALA A 39 -5.23 -3.63 1.89
N MET A 40 -5.95 -2.52 2.07
CA MET A 40 -6.52 -2.16 3.37
C MET A 40 -7.55 -3.20 3.82
N THR A 41 -8.48 -3.59 2.94
CA THR A 41 -9.50 -4.61 3.23
C THR A 41 -8.86 -5.94 3.63
N LEU A 42 -7.82 -6.38 2.91
CA LEU A 42 -7.11 -7.62 3.22
C LEU A 42 -6.31 -7.51 4.53
N SER A 43 -5.69 -6.37 4.82
CA SER A 43 -5.03 -6.15 6.12
C SER A 43 -6.01 -6.17 7.28
N SER A 44 -7.17 -5.52 7.14
CA SER A 44 -8.21 -5.48 8.18
C SER A 44 -8.84 -6.85 8.42
N PHE A 45 -8.88 -7.71 7.40
CA PHE A 45 -9.28 -9.11 7.57
C PHE A 45 -8.37 -9.89 8.53
N TYR A 46 -7.11 -9.48 8.65
CA TYR A 46 -6.08 -10.09 9.50
C TYR A 46 -5.78 -9.29 10.78
N GLU A 47 -6.52 -8.21 11.04
CA GLU A 47 -6.30 -7.32 12.18
C GLU A 47 -6.57 -8.01 13.52
N GLN A 48 -5.95 -7.49 14.57
CA GLN A 48 -6.13 -7.99 15.94
C GLN A 48 -7.60 -7.96 16.35
N GLY A 49 -8.09 -9.05 16.94
CA GLY A 49 -9.48 -9.19 17.38
C GLY A 49 -10.44 -9.72 16.32
N THR A 50 -9.96 -10.06 15.11
CA THR A 50 -10.77 -10.73 14.09
C THR A 50 -10.68 -12.25 14.22
N GLU A 51 -11.66 -12.99 13.67
CA GLU A 51 -11.64 -14.46 13.65
C GLU A 51 -10.44 -15.04 12.87
N ASN A 52 -9.86 -14.25 11.96
CA ASN A 52 -8.75 -14.64 11.11
C ASN A 52 -7.45 -13.96 11.53
N GLU A 53 -7.36 -13.42 12.75
CA GLU A 53 -6.22 -12.63 13.23
C GLU A 53 -4.87 -13.24 12.82
N ASN A 54 -4.09 -12.46 12.09
CA ASN A 54 -2.74 -12.82 11.71
C ASN A 54 -1.89 -11.56 11.58
N PRO A 55 -1.17 -11.17 12.65
CA PRO A 55 -0.37 -9.97 12.67
C PRO A 55 0.64 -9.86 11.53
N LEU A 56 1.23 -10.98 11.12
CA LEU A 56 2.23 -11.01 10.06
C LEU A 56 1.60 -10.71 8.70
N LEU A 57 0.42 -11.28 8.41
CA LEU A 57 -0.29 -11.00 7.16
C LEU A 57 -0.84 -9.56 7.14
N CYS A 58 -1.32 -9.06 8.28
CA CYS A 58 -1.72 -7.66 8.40
C CYS A 58 -0.55 -6.72 8.06
N GLU A 59 0.61 -6.91 8.70
CA GLU A 59 1.81 -6.10 8.40
C GLU A 59 2.24 -6.26 6.94
N LEU A 60 2.25 -7.49 6.43
CA LEU A 60 2.69 -7.81 5.06
C LEU A 60 1.95 -6.98 4.03
N TYR A 61 0.61 -7.00 4.04
CA TYR A 61 -0.19 -6.29 3.03
C TYR A 61 -0.07 -4.78 3.16
N LEU A 62 -0.03 -4.25 4.40
CA LEU A 62 0.17 -2.83 4.66
C LEU A 62 1.53 -2.34 4.15
N ARG A 63 2.61 -3.09 4.44
CA ARG A 63 3.97 -2.73 3.99
C ARG A 63 4.12 -2.89 2.50
N GLN A 64 3.54 -3.93 1.91
CA GLN A 64 3.64 -4.19 0.48
C GLN A 64 3.07 -3.03 -0.34
N VAL A 65 1.85 -2.59 -0.05
CA VAL A 65 1.26 -1.44 -0.76
C VAL A 65 2.05 -0.16 -0.50
N TYR A 66 2.53 0.06 0.73
CA TYR A 66 3.34 1.22 1.06
C TYR A 66 4.64 1.27 0.23
N PHE A 67 5.38 0.17 0.15
CA PHE A 67 6.62 0.10 -0.63
C PHE A 67 6.39 0.21 -2.13
N HIS A 68 5.35 -0.45 -2.66
CA HIS A 68 4.98 -0.31 -4.07
C HIS A 68 4.64 1.15 -4.43
N LEU A 69 4.01 1.90 -3.53
CA LEU A 69 3.77 3.34 -3.74
C LEU A 69 5.07 4.14 -3.72
N ILE A 70 5.99 3.87 -2.78
CA ILE A 70 7.31 4.52 -2.75
C ILE A 70 8.06 4.31 -4.07
N GLU A 71 8.15 3.06 -4.50
CA GLU A 71 8.83 2.68 -5.75
C GLU A 71 8.19 3.38 -6.94
N ALA A 72 6.85 3.37 -7.02
CA ALA A 72 6.12 4.02 -8.10
C ALA A 72 6.34 5.55 -8.14
N ILE A 73 6.44 6.23 -6.99
CA ILE A 73 6.71 7.68 -6.93
C ILE A 73 8.11 8.00 -7.47
N GLN A 74 9.08 7.13 -7.22
CA GLN A 74 10.47 7.30 -7.65
C GLN A 74 10.72 6.86 -9.09
N ASP A 75 9.86 6.02 -9.66
CA ASP A 75 10.06 5.45 -10.99
C ASP A 75 9.91 6.51 -12.11
N PRO A 76 10.99 6.88 -12.82
CA PRO A 76 10.93 7.87 -13.90
C PRO A 76 10.16 7.38 -15.12
N VAL A 77 9.91 6.07 -15.24
CA VAL A 77 9.14 5.47 -16.34
C VAL A 77 7.64 5.65 -16.12
N ARG A 78 7.19 5.85 -14.87
CA ARG A 78 5.78 6.11 -14.56
C ARG A 78 5.37 7.51 -14.97
N SER A 79 4.12 7.64 -15.43
CA SER A 79 3.56 8.94 -15.78
C SER A 79 3.60 9.90 -14.59
N ARG A 80 3.75 11.19 -14.87
CA ARG A 80 3.74 12.23 -13.83
C ARG A 80 2.47 12.18 -12.98
N THR A 81 1.33 11.92 -13.62
CA THR A 81 0.03 11.74 -12.96
C THR A 81 0.06 10.54 -12.01
N PHE A 82 0.55 9.39 -12.47
CA PHE A 82 0.65 8.18 -11.64
C PHE A 82 1.49 8.45 -10.38
N ARG A 83 2.68 9.02 -10.56
CA ARG A 83 3.58 9.41 -9.45
C ARG A 83 2.90 10.34 -8.47
N ARG A 84 2.19 11.36 -8.95
CA ARG A 84 1.52 12.34 -8.11
C ARG A 84 0.39 11.72 -7.30
N VAL A 85 -0.44 10.90 -7.93
CA VAL A 85 -1.54 10.22 -7.25
C VAL A 85 -1.00 9.24 -6.21
N CYS A 86 0.06 8.48 -6.51
CA CYS A 86 0.72 7.63 -5.51
C CYS A 86 1.21 8.45 -4.31
N LEU A 87 1.82 9.61 -4.55
CA LEU A 87 2.30 10.50 -3.49
C LEU A 87 1.14 11.03 -2.63
N ASP A 88 0.05 11.48 -3.25
CA ASP A 88 -1.10 12.00 -2.52
C ASP A 88 -1.82 10.87 -1.72
N ALA A 89 -1.82 9.64 -2.25
CA ALA A 89 -2.48 8.49 -1.62
C ALA A 89 -1.64 7.75 -0.56
N ILE A 90 -0.33 7.99 -0.48
CA ILE A 90 0.59 7.23 0.41
C ILE A 90 0.30 7.43 1.91
N HIS A 91 -0.37 8.51 2.27
CA HIS A 91 -0.73 8.79 3.65
C HIS A 91 -1.69 7.75 4.25
N THR A 92 -2.54 7.13 3.43
CA THR A 92 -3.48 6.09 3.88
C THR A 92 -2.75 4.86 4.42
N PRO A 93 -1.92 4.14 3.64
CA PRO A 93 -1.19 2.98 4.18
C PRO A 93 -0.20 3.38 5.28
N LEU A 94 0.41 4.56 5.22
CA LEU A 94 1.29 5.04 6.29
C LEU A 94 0.54 5.20 7.62
N LEU A 95 -0.69 5.74 7.60
CA LEU A 95 -1.52 5.88 8.79
C LEU A 95 -1.92 4.50 9.35
N CYS A 96 -2.29 3.56 8.49
CA CYS A 96 -2.61 2.19 8.91
C CYS A 96 -1.40 1.49 9.53
N LEU A 97 -0.20 1.64 8.94
CA LEU A 97 1.06 1.14 9.52
C LEU A 97 1.36 1.78 10.87
N LYS A 98 1.11 3.09 11.05
CA LYS A 98 1.24 3.76 12.35
C LYS A 98 0.36 3.10 13.41
N ARG A 99 -0.92 2.87 13.07
CA ARG A 99 -1.90 2.25 13.99
C ARG A 99 -1.51 0.82 14.32
N TYR A 100 -1.07 0.06 13.33
CA TYR A 100 -0.56 -1.30 13.51
C TYR A 100 0.63 -1.31 14.47
N TYR A 101 1.69 -0.53 14.18
CA TYR A 101 2.91 -0.56 15.00
C TYR A 101 2.72 -0.07 16.42
N TYR A 102 1.76 0.83 16.68
CA TYR A 102 1.47 1.31 18.04
C TYR A 102 1.12 0.18 19.03
N GLN A 103 0.71 -0.99 18.54
CA GLN A 103 0.37 -2.15 19.34
C GLN A 103 1.59 -3.01 19.74
N TRP A 104 2.79 -2.70 19.24
CA TRP A 104 3.98 -3.54 19.39
C TRP A 104 5.10 -2.83 20.15
N GLU A 105 5.90 -3.61 20.85
CA GLU A 105 7.19 -3.15 21.39
C GLU A 105 8.10 -2.70 20.22
N ASP A 106 8.81 -1.58 20.41
CA ASP A 106 9.60 -0.88 19.37
C ASP A 106 8.81 -0.43 18.11
N GLY A 107 7.48 -0.40 18.19
CA GLY A 107 6.62 0.06 17.10
C GLY A 107 6.97 1.46 16.58
N ASP A 108 7.31 2.36 17.50
CA ASP A 108 7.70 3.74 17.20
C ASP A 108 8.95 3.80 16.30
N ILE A 109 9.93 2.94 16.59
CA ILE A 109 11.19 2.83 15.83
C ILE A 109 10.91 2.31 14.42
N LYS A 110 10.07 1.27 14.31
CA LYS A 110 9.64 0.72 13.01
C LYS A 110 8.91 1.76 12.18
N PHE A 111 7.97 2.49 12.79
CA PHE A 111 7.21 3.53 12.11
C PHE A 111 8.09 4.71 11.69
N LEU A 112 9.01 5.15 12.55
CA LEU A 112 9.95 6.21 12.23
C LEU A 112 10.82 5.84 11.02
N ASN A 113 11.25 4.58 10.90
CA ASN A 113 12.02 4.12 9.75
C ASN A 113 11.23 4.28 8.44
N LEU A 114 9.94 3.93 8.44
CA LEU A 114 9.07 4.16 7.28
C LEU A 114 8.95 5.65 6.94
N GLN A 115 8.70 6.50 7.95
CA GLN A 115 8.63 7.95 7.70
C GLN A 115 9.92 8.51 7.10
N GLN A 116 11.08 8.07 7.59
CA GLN A 116 12.38 8.46 7.03
C GLN A 116 12.56 8.01 5.58
N GLN A 117 12.04 6.84 5.19
CA GLN A 117 12.08 6.39 3.81
C GLN A 117 11.24 7.28 2.90
N LEU A 118 10.02 7.64 3.33
CA LEU A 118 9.18 8.60 2.59
C LEU A 118 9.85 9.97 2.44
N GLN A 119 10.50 10.47 3.49
CA GLN A 119 11.24 11.74 3.44
C GLN A 119 12.43 11.73 2.47
N ARG A 120 13.02 10.55 2.23
CA ARG A 120 14.14 10.37 1.29
C ARG A 120 13.67 10.27 -0.16
N ILE A 121 12.37 10.22 -0.42
CA ILE A 121 11.86 10.15 -1.78
C ILE A 121 12.20 11.45 -2.51
N GLN A 122 13.06 11.32 -3.51
CA GLN A 122 13.22 12.34 -4.54
C GLN A 122 12.13 12.09 -5.57
N THR A 123 11.19 13.01 -5.72
CA THR A 123 10.39 13.06 -6.94
C THR A 123 11.34 13.46 -8.07
N PRO A 124 11.56 12.62 -9.11
CA PRO A 124 12.38 13.01 -10.25
C PRO A 124 11.92 14.38 -10.74
N HIS A 125 12.83 15.37 -10.72
CA HIS A 125 12.56 16.72 -11.19
C HIS A 125 12.03 16.65 -12.63
N ASP A 126 10.97 17.43 -12.87
CA ASP A 126 10.29 17.56 -14.17
C ASP A 126 11.26 17.79 -15.34
#